data_AF-A0A934CN53-F1
#
_entry.id   AF-A0A934CN53-F1
#
_cell.length_a   1.000
_cell.length_b   1.000
_cell.length_c   1.000
_cell.angle_alpha   90.00
_cell.angle_beta   90.00
_cell.angle_gamma   90.00
#
_symmetry.space_group_name_H-M   'P 1'
#
loop_
_entity.id
_entity.type
_entity.pdbx_description
1 polymer ?
#
loop_
_entity_poly.entity_id
_entity_poly.type
_entity_poly.pdbx_seq_one_letter_code
_entity_poly.pdbx_strand_id
1 'polypeptide(L)' 'MFSSFDDIEGYVRYLENENKNVYLKIFDLPIRDRAKAIIDLNEMDITATSLFPDLDGICKALKEKHF' A
#
# COMPACT_ATOMS: atom_id res chain seq x y z
N MET A 1 -16.35 -0.63 -2.87
CA MET A 1 -16.89 0.52 -2.11
C MET A 1 -16.12 1.74 -2.61
N PHE A 2 -16.73 2.56 -3.46
CA PHE A 2 -16.08 3.74 -4.01
C PHE A 2 -16.21 4.87 -3.00
N SER A 3 -15.08 5.39 -2.51
CA SER A 3 -15.06 6.55 -1.62
C SER A 3 -15.63 7.76 -2.36
N SER A 4 -16.55 8.48 -1.73
CA SER A 4 -17.14 9.73 -2.23
C SER A 4 -16.17 10.92 -2.21
N PHE A 5 -14.97 10.73 -1.68
CA PHE A 5 -13.91 11.74 -1.65
C PHE A 5 -12.94 11.49 -2.79
N ASP A 6 -13.01 12.35 -3.79
CA ASP A 6 -12.12 12.39 -4.95
C ASP A 6 -10.69 12.81 -4.56
N ASP A 7 -10.57 13.72 -3.58
CA ASP A 7 -9.29 14.26 -3.11
C ASP A 7 -9.12 14.14 -1.58
N ILE A 8 -8.89 12.90 -1.12
CA ILE A 8 -8.60 12.62 0.29
C ILE A 8 -7.27 13.27 0.71
N GLU A 9 -6.26 13.30 -0.16
CA GLU A 9 -4.96 13.89 0.15
C GLU A 9 -5.05 15.40 0.37
N GLY A 10 -5.79 16.11 -0.47
CA GLY A 10 -6.05 17.54 -0.33
C GLY A 10 -6.77 17.86 0.98
N TYR A 11 -7.74 17.05 1.37
CA TYR A 11 -8.42 17.19 2.66
C TYR A 11 -7.48 16.98 3.85
N VAL A 12 -6.60 15.97 3.79
CA VAL A 12 -5.61 15.75 4.86
C VAL A 12 -4.63 16.92 4.94
N ARG A 13 -4.12 17.42 3.80
CA ARG A 13 -3.25 18.61 3.79
C ARG A 13 -3.93 19.87 4.31
N TYR A 14 -5.22 20.05 4.05
CA TYR A 14 -6.01 21.13 4.64
C TYR A 14 -5.98 21.05 6.18
N LEU A 15 -6.24 19.87 6.75
CA LEU A 15 -6.18 19.64 8.19
C LEU A 15 -4.77 19.82 8.78
N GLU A 16 -3.73 19.39 8.05
CA GLU A 16 -2.34 19.59 8.46
C GLU A 16 -1.98 21.08 8.60
N ASN A 17 -2.49 21.91 7.68
CA ASN A 17 -2.30 23.36 7.70
C ASN A 17 -3.07 24.02 8.86
N GLU A 18 -4.32 23.62 9.12
CA GLU A 18 -5.10 24.16 10.25
C GLU A 18 -4.50 23.77 11.60
N ASN A 19 -4.10 22.51 11.76
CA ASN A 19 -3.61 21.97 13.03
C ASN A 19 -2.11 22.18 13.25
N LYS A 20 -1.39 22.71 12.25
CA LYS A 20 0.08 22.88 12.23
C LYS A 20 0.84 21.59 12.58
N ASN A 21 0.28 20.44 12.19
CA ASN A 21 0.84 19.12 12.45
C ASN A 21 0.80 18.30 11.16
N VAL A 22 1.88 17.58 10.88
CA VAL A 22 1.99 16.71 9.70
C VAL A 22 1.51 15.32 10.07
N TYR A 23 0.53 14.80 9.32
CA TYR A 23 -0.07 13.48 9.49
C TYR A 23 0.48 12.47 8.48
N LEU A 24 0.76 12.91 7.25
CA LEU A 24 1.26 12.05 6.18
C LEU A 24 2.76 12.27 5.97
N LYS A 25 3.50 11.17 5.89
CA LYS A 25 4.93 11.20 5.60
C LYS A 25 5.23 10.31 4.40
N ILE A 26 5.95 10.86 3.44
CA ILE A 26 6.44 10.12 2.27
C ILE A 26 7.65 9.29 2.70
N PHE A 27 7.66 8.03 2.28
CA PHE A 27 8.77 7.11 2.49
C PHE A 27 9.11 6.42 1.17
N ASP A 28 10.38 6.50 0.78
CA ASP A 28 10.89 5.74 -0.35
C ASP A 28 11.31 4.35 0.14
N LEU A 29 10.80 3.31 -0.53
CA LEU A 29 11.20 1.92 -0.26
C LEU A 29 12.29 1.50 -1.26
N PRO A 30 13.55 1.30 -0.82
CA PRO A 30 14.61 0.88 -1.72
C PRO A 30 14.34 -0.55 -2.21
N ILE A 31 14.68 -0.84 -3.47
CA ILE A 31 14.39 -2.15 -4.09
C ILE A 31 15.01 -3.34 -3.35
N ARG A 32 16.11 -3.11 -2.63
CA ARG A 32 16.79 -4.13 -1.82
C ARG A 32 15.91 -4.63 -0.66
N ASP A 33 15.03 -3.77 -0.16
CA ASP A 33 14.14 -4.09 0.97
C ASP A 33 12.84 -4.75 0.51
N ARG A 34 12.64 -4.93 -0.81
CA ARG A 34 11.45 -5.58 -1.38
C ARG A 34 11.16 -6.93 -0.73
N ALA A 35 12.18 -7.79 -0.62
CA ALA A 35 12.00 -9.14 -0.08
C ALA A 35 11.53 -9.09 1.38
N LYS A 36 12.11 -8.19 2.17
CA LYS A 36 11.74 -7.98 3.56
C LYS A 36 10.30 -7.45 3.69
N ALA A 37 9.96 -6.42 2.92
CA ALA A 37 8.62 -5.84 2.92
C ALA A 37 7.53 -6.87 2.52
N ILE A 38 7.82 -7.76 1.57
CA ILE A 38 6.88 -8.82 1.18
C ILE A 38 6.69 -9.85 2.30
N ILE A 39 7.76 -10.20 3.03
CA ILE A 39 7.65 -11.09 4.20
C ILE A 39 6.76 -10.44 5.26
N ASP A 40 7.02 -9.19 5.61
CA ASP A 40 6.24 -8.45 6.61
C ASP A 40 4.75 -8.35 6.19
N LEU A 41 4.48 -8.10 4.90
CA LEU A 41 3.12 -8.07 4.35
C LEU A 41 2.42 -9.44 4.46
N ASN A 42 3.13 -10.53 4.18
CA ASN A 42 2.58 -11.88 4.32
C ASN A 42 2.27 -12.23 5.79
N GLU A 43 3.08 -11.76 6.75
CA GLU A 43 2.80 -11.92 8.18
C GLU A 43 1.53 -11.18 8.63
N MET A 44 1.13 -10.14 7.89
CA MET A 44 -0.12 -9.41 8.10
C MET A 44 -1.32 -10.02 7.33
N ASP A 45 -1.16 -11.21 6.75
CA ASP A 45 -2.11 -11.84 5.81
C ASP A 45 -2.40 -10.99 4.54
N ILE A 46 -1.53 -10.02 4.24
CA ILE A 46 -1.63 -9.18 3.05
C ILE A 46 -0.82 -9.83 1.91
N THR A 47 -1.49 -10.70 1.17
CA THR A 47 -0.92 -11.36 -0.02
C THR A 47 -1.29 -10.64 -1.31
N ALA A 48 -0.54 -10.85 -2.40
CA ALA A 48 -0.88 -10.28 -3.71
C ALA A 48 -2.30 -10.67 -4.18
N THR A 49 -2.79 -11.84 -3.79
CA THR A 49 -4.16 -12.30 -4.01
C THR A 49 -5.21 -11.59 -3.13
N SER A 50 -4.81 -11.09 -1.96
CA SER A 50 -5.65 -10.28 -1.08
C SER A 50 -5.78 -8.84 -1.60
N LEU A 51 -4.66 -8.27 -2.07
CA LEU A 51 -4.61 -6.91 -2.64
C LEU A 51 -5.24 -6.81 -4.03
N PHE A 52 -5.09 -7.85 -4.84
CA PHE A 52 -5.60 -7.93 -6.20
C PHE A 52 -6.37 -9.25 -6.34
N PRO A 53 -7.69 -9.26 -6.06
CA PRO A 53 -8.48 -10.50 -6.11
C PRO A 53 -8.70 -11.03 -7.54
N ASP A 54 -8.26 -10.29 -8.56
CA ASP A 54 -8.34 -10.68 -9.96
C ASP A 54 -7.24 -11.67 -10.37
N LEU A 55 -7.35 -12.20 -11.59
CA LEU A 55 -6.41 -13.16 -12.18
C LEU A 55 -4.94 -12.69 -12.08
N ASP A 56 -4.70 -11.40 -12.23
CA ASP A 56 -3.38 -10.80 -12.13
C ASP A 56 -2.75 -10.97 -10.74
N GLY A 57 -3.55 -10.90 -9.66
CA GLY A 57 -3.03 -11.12 -8.30
C GLY A 57 -2.67 -12.57 -8.05
N ILE A 58 -3.43 -13.51 -8.62
CA ILE A 58 -3.12 -14.95 -8.59
C ILE A 58 -1.81 -15.23 -9.33
N CYS A 59 -1.65 -14.70 -10.55
CA CYS A 59 -0.43 -14.87 -11.34
C CYS A 59 0.79 -14.24 -10.66
N LYS A 60 0.63 -13.08 -10.01
CA LYS A 60 1.70 -12.39 -9.29
C LYS A 60 2.12 -13.16 -8.03
N ALA A 61 1.16 -13.69 -7.27
CA ALA A 61 1.44 -14.55 -6.11
C ALA A 61 2.17 -15.85 -6.52
N LEU A 62 1.74 -16.50 -7.60
CA LEU A 62 2.40 -17.69 -8.14
C LEU A 62 3.83 -17.39 -8.61
N LYS A 63 4.03 -16.26 -9.29
CA LYS A 63 5.36 -15.82 -9.70
C LYS A 63 6.27 -15.63 -8.49
N GLU A 64 5.83 -14.91 -7.46
CA GLU A 64 6.62 -14.67 -6.24
C GLU A 64 6.94 -15.94 -5.45
N LYS A 65 6.13 -17.00 -5.58
CA LYS A 65 6.37 -18.29 -4.92
C LYS A 65 7.32 -19.21 -5.68
N HIS A 66 7.39 -19.09 -7.01
CA HIS A 66 8.09 -20.04 -7.87
C HIS A 66 9.29 -19.47 -8.63
N PHE A 67 9.45 -18.14 -8.69
CA PHE A 67 10.49 -17.43 -9.43
C PHE A 67 11.06 -16.26 -8.61
#